data_AF-A0A942IM17-F1
#
_entry.id   AF-A0A942IM17-F1
#
_cell.length_a   1.000
_cell.length_b   1.000
_cell.length_c   1.000
_cell.angle_alpha   90.00
_cell.angle_beta   90.00
_cell.angle_gamma   90.00
#
_symmetry.space_group_name_H-M   'P 1'
#
loop_
_entity.id
_entity.type
_entity.pdbx_description
1 polymer ?
#
loop_
_entity_poly.entity_id
_entity_poly.type
_entity_poly.pdbx_seq_one_letter_code
_entity_poly.pdbx_strand_id
1 'polypeptide(L)'
;MKDIDAEIINALEAKEQLALATIINRVGSAPREAGAKYLVKKDGTAIGSIGGGCVEADVWQEARRAMEKGEGNVLHFNLTSEQLAEGGLICGGNIDIFLEPIMEDSLNIYREVLKVRQQGGSGILATVISVDGCYPKGEGIKAFIKASGEKTGSLFWGKDLEEKILGEAERVLRGRKIEILAISSEEADHPCKKIEVLLEPIISEPTVYIFGAGHISQQLVPLV
;
A
#
# COMPACT_ATOMS: atom_id res chain seq x y z
N MET A 1 6.40 13.14 -9.82
CA MET A 1 6.66 12.35 -8.59
C MET A 1 7.22 11.02 -9.04
N LYS A 2 8.26 10.45 -8.40
CA LYS A 2 8.72 9.10 -8.78
C LYS A 2 7.59 8.10 -8.51
N ASP A 3 7.30 7.26 -9.51
CA ASP A 3 6.32 6.19 -9.39
C ASP A 3 6.87 5.11 -8.45
N ILE A 4 6.20 4.91 -7.32
CA ILE A 4 6.61 3.94 -6.30
C ILE A 4 6.55 2.51 -6.86
N ASP A 5 5.57 2.19 -7.71
CA ASP A 5 5.42 0.84 -8.25
C ASP A 5 6.58 0.52 -9.22
N ALA A 6 6.99 1.50 -10.03
CA ALA A 6 8.17 1.38 -10.88
C ALA A 6 9.47 1.23 -10.05
N GLU A 7 9.61 1.96 -8.95
CA GLU A 7 10.78 1.81 -8.08
C GLU A 7 10.82 0.44 -7.40
N ILE A 8 9.67 -0.09 -6.96
CA ILE A 8 9.60 -1.44 -6.40
C ILE A 8 10.09 -2.46 -7.42
N ILE A 9 9.65 -2.37 -8.68
CA ILE A 9 10.11 -3.26 -9.76
C ILE A 9 11.62 -3.15 -9.92
N ASN A 10 12.17 -1.93 -10.04
CA ASN A 10 13.60 -1.71 -10.23
C ASN A 10 14.43 -2.30 -9.07
N ALA A 11 13.98 -2.09 -7.83
CA ALA A 11 14.65 -2.60 -6.63
C ALA A 11 14.63 -4.13 -6.58
N LEU A 12 13.49 -4.75 -6.89
CA LEU A 12 13.36 -6.21 -6.93
C LEU A 12 14.23 -6.83 -8.04
N GLU A 13 14.28 -6.22 -9.23
CA GLU A 13 15.16 -6.68 -10.32
C GLU A 13 16.64 -6.55 -9.97
N ALA A 14 17.01 -5.49 -9.23
CA ALA A 14 18.35 -5.29 -8.68
C ALA A 14 18.65 -6.18 -7.46
N LYS A 15 17.69 -6.99 -6.98
CA LYS A 15 17.78 -7.79 -5.75
C LYS A 15 18.09 -6.96 -4.51
N GLU A 16 17.62 -5.72 -4.49
CA GLU A 16 17.70 -4.83 -3.35
C GLU A 16 16.57 -5.14 -2.37
N GLN A 17 16.87 -5.11 -1.06
CA GLN A 17 15.83 -5.19 -0.05
C GLN A 17 15.18 -3.82 0.11
N LEU A 18 13.85 -3.84 0.26
CA LEU A 18 13.02 -2.67 0.43
C LEU A 18 11.82 -3.03 1.31
N ALA A 19 11.27 -2.02 2.01
CA ALA A 19 10.03 -2.13 2.74
C ALA A 19 9.09 -0.98 2.35
N LEU A 20 7.80 -1.26 2.34
CA LEU A 20 6.74 -0.32 2.01
C LEU A 20 5.89 -0.06 3.25
N ALA A 21 5.81 1.20 3.64
CA ALA A 21 4.86 1.69 4.62
C ALA A 21 3.64 2.27 3.92
N THR A 22 2.45 1.84 4.33
CA THR A 22 1.16 2.35 3.83
C THR A 22 0.30 2.79 5.01
N ILE A 23 -0.21 4.03 4.99
CA ILE A 23 -1.20 4.47 5.99
C ILE A 23 -2.48 3.67 5.73
N ILE A 24 -2.87 2.80 6.66
CA ILE A 24 -4.07 1.96 6.52
C ILE A 24 -5.28 2.53 7.25
N ASN A 25 -5.06 3.39 8.24
CA ASN A 25 -6.11 4.07 8.96
C ASN A 25 -5.65 5.47 9.41
N ARG A 26 -6.60 6.40 9.45
CA ARG A 26 -6.40 7.77 9.91
C ARG A 26 -7.63 8.24 10.64
N VAL A 27 -7.43 8.77 11.84
CA VAL A 27 -8.44 9.47 12.62
C VAL A 27 -7.97 10.89 12.91
N GLY A 28 -8.81 11.89 12.66
CA GLY A 28 -8.49 13.29 12.91
C GLY A 28 -7.71 13.96 11.77
N SER A 29 -6.88 14.95 12.11
CA SER A 29 -6.23 15.89 11.18
C SER A 29 -4.79 15.49 10.82
N ALA A 30 -4.51 14.19 10.68
CA ALA A 30 -3.18 13.74 10.25
C ALA A 30 -2.83 14.28 8.84
N PRO A 31 -1.55 14.51 8.50
CA PRO A 31 -1.14 15.27 7.31
C PRO A 31 -1.35 14.54 5.96
N ARG A 32 -1.44 13.20 5.97
CA ARG A 32 -1.64 12.37 4.77
C ARG A 32 -2.87 11.49 4.94
N GLU A 33 -3.55 11.22 3.84
CA GLU A 33 -4.72 10.34 3.81
C GLU A 33 -4.31 8.85 3.82
N ALA A 34 -5.28 8.01 4.19
CA ALA A 34 -5.16 6.56 4.05
C ALA A 34 -4.83 6.18 2.59
N GLY A 35 -3.88 5.27 2.40
CA GLY A 35 -3.29 4.90 1.12
C GLY A 35 -2.01 5.66 0.75
N ALA A 36 -1.59 6.66 1.54
CA ALA A 36 -0.27 7.27 1.36
C ALA A 36 0.84 6.25 1.60
N LYS A 37 1.84 6.24 0.72
CA LYS A 37 2.94 5.27 0.69
C LYS A 37 4.29 5.93 0.96
N TYR A 38 5.14 5.21 1.67
CA TYR A 38 6.53 5.56 1.93
C TYR A 38 7.40 4.32 1.78
N LEU A 39 8.18 4.30 0.71
CA LEU A 39 9.08 3.21 0.36
C LEU A 39 10.47 3.50 0.94
N VAL A 40 11.04 2.53 1.66
CA VAL A 40 12.38 2.62 2.25
C VAL A 40 13.23 1.48 1.70
N LYS A 41 14.36 1.82 1.09
CA LYS A 41 15.34 0.86 0.60
C LYS A 41 16.41 0.59 1.65
N LYS A 42 17.11 -0.55 1.53
CA LYS A 42 18.20 -0.94 2.42
C LYS A 42 19.37 0.05 2.46
N ASP A 43 19.65 0.73 1.36
CA ASP A 43 20.68 1.77 1.26
C ASP A 43 20.31 3.07 2.00
N GLY A 44 19.08 3.16 2.52
CA GLY A 44 18.52 4.30 3.22
C GLY A 44 17.76 5.28 2.34
N THR A 45 17.77 5.09 1.02
CA THR A 45 16.96 5.88 0.09
C THR A 45 15.48 5.69 0.41
N ALA A 46 14.72 6.80 0.44
CA ALA A 46 13.29 6.76 0.68
C ALA A 46 12.50 7.56 -0.36
N ILE A 47 11.33 7.05 -0.74
CA ILE A 47 10.47 7.60 -1.80
C ILE A 47 9.01 7.63 -1.33
N GLY A 48 8.31 8.71 -1.62
CA GLY A 48 6.98 8.98 -1.07
C GLY A 48 7.07 9.67 0.29
N SER A 49 5.93 9.78 0.97
CA SER A 49 5.83 10.43 2.28
C SER A 49 4.49 10.08 2.93
N ILE A 50 4.54 9.87 4.24
CA ILE A 50 3.38 9.53 5.10
C ILE A 50 3.06 10.65 6.11
N GLY A 51 3.74 11.80 6.02
CA GLY A 51 3.39 12.97 6.82
C GLY A 51 4.53 13.88 7.25
N GLY A 52 5.78 13.49 6.99
CA GLY A 52 6.97 14.20 7.46
C GLY A 52 7.25 14.00 8.96
N GLY A 53 8.37 14.58 9.41
CA GLY A 53 8.71 14.69 10.84
C GLY A 53 9.22 13.39 11.48
N CYS A 54 9.02 13.28 12.80
CA CYS A 54 9.48 12.15 13.61
C CYS A 54 8.89 10.81 13.17
N VAL A 55 7.63 10.80 12.71
CA VAL A 55 6.95 9.58 12.23
C VAL A 55 7.73 8.93 11.09
N GLU A 56 8.18 9.70 10.09
CA GLU A 56 8.94 9.13 8.97
C GLU A 56 10.29 8.57 9.41
N ALA A 57 10.94 9.19 10.40
CA ALA A 57 12.18 8.69 10.97
C ALA A 57 11.98 7.36 11.71
N ASP A 58 10.92 7.24 12.51
CA ASP A 58 10.58 6.00 13.22
C ASP A 58 10.22 4.88 12.24
N VAL A 59 9.38 5.18 11.24
CA VAL A 59 9.03 4.22 10.18
C VAL A 59 10.25 3.78 9.39
N TRP A 60 11.18 4.69 9.09
CA TRP A 60 12.43 4.34 8.42
C TRP A 60 13.29 3.36 9.24
N GLN A 61 13.32 3.52 10.57
CA GLN A 61 14.03 2.58 11.45
C GLN A 61 13.33 1.22 11.52
N GLU A 62 12.02 1.19 11.67
CA GLU A 62 11.25 -0.07 11.70
C GLU A 62 11.30 -0.79 10.35
N ALA A 63 11.32 -0.06 9.23
CA ALA A 63 11.46 -0.62 7.89
C ALA A 63 12.71 -1.49 7.75
N ARG A 64 13.84 -1.06 8.35
CA ARG A 64 15.07 -1.86 8.37
C ARG A 64 14.90 -3.16 9.13
N ARG A 65 14.22 -3.13 10.28
CA ARG A 65 13.94 -4.33 11.08
C ARG A 65 12.97 -5.27 10.36
N ALA A 66 11.96 -4.73 9.69
CA ALA A 66 11.02 -5.51 8.89
C ALA A 66 11.73 -6.25 7.74
N MET A 67 12.64 -5.57 7.03
CA MET A 67 13.49 -6.18 6.00
C MET A 67 14.40 -7.29 6.55
N GLU A 68 14.98 -7.11 7.74
CA GLU A 68 15.84 -8.11 8.39
C GLU A 68 15.05 -9.35 8.87
N LYS A 69 13.84 -9.14 9.39
CA LYS A 69 12.98 -10.20 9.91
C LYS A 69 12.15 -10.92 8.85
N GLY A 70 11.95 -10.29 7.69
CA GLY A 70 11.04 -10.76 6.65
C GLY A 70 9.58 -10.79 7.11
N GLU A 71 9.19 -9.89 8.01
CA GLU A 71 7.87 -9.83 8.64
C GLU A 71 7.38 -8.38 8.68
N GLY A 72 6.11 -8.19 8.33
CA GLY A 72 5.44 -6.90 8.46
C GLY A 72 4.85 -6.66 9.84
N ASN A 73 4.38 -5.44 10.09
CA ASN A 73 3.65 -5.08 11.30
C ASN A 73 2.80 -3.82 11.08
N VAL A 74 1.86 -3.56 11.99
CA VAL A 74 1.19 -2.26 12.08
C VAL A 74 1.87 -1.41 13.14
N LEU A 75 2.26 -0.21 12.75
CA LEU A 75 2.78 0.83 13.63
C LEU A 75 1.66 1.80 13.98
N HIS A 76 1.48 2.06 15.27
CA HIS A 76 0.44 2.94 15.79
C HIS A 76 1.06 4.24 16.28
N PHE A 77 0.65 5.37 15.69
CA PHE A 77 1.12 6.68 16.08
C PHE A 77 -0.04 7.54 16.57
N ASN A 78 0.07 8.01 17.81
CA ASN A 78 -0.83 9.01 18.38
C ASN A 78 -0.16 10.38 18.28
N LEU A 79 -0.59 11.19 17.32
CA LEU A 79 -0.08 12.55 17.12
C LEU A 79 -0.85 13.48 18.08
N THR A 80 -0.56 13.36 19.37
CA THR A 80 -1.05 14.30 20.38
C THR A 80 -0.06 15.45 20.57
N SER A 81 -0.59 16.58 21.05
CA SER A 81 0.12 17.86 21.23
C SER A 81 1.41 17.77 22.05
N GLU A 82 1.56 16.74 22.90
CA GLU A 82 2.64 16.62 23.87
C GLU A 82 3.97 16.13 23.28
N GLN A 83 3.96 15.42 22.14
CA GLN A 83 5.17 15.06 21.39
C GLN A 83 5.56 16.10 20.31
N LEU A 84 4.74 17.13 20.11
CA LEU A 84 4.85 18.11 19.02
C LEU A 84 5.56 19.42 19.44
N ALA A 85 5.98 19.53 20.72
CA ALA A 85 6.54 20.75 21.29
C ALA A 85 7.95 21.12 20.78
N GLU A 86 8.67 20.22 20.09
CA GLU A 86 10.00 20.52 19.51
C GLU A 86 9.97 20.76 17.98
N GLY A 87 8.87 20.43 17.28
CA GLY A 87 8.84 20.37 15.81
C GLY A 87 7.86 21.31 15.08
N GLY A 88 6.97 22.02 15.80
CA GLY A 88 6.14 23.09 15.21
C GLY A 88 5.02 22.66 14.24
N LEU A 89 4.62 21.39 14.22
CA LEU A 89 3.51 20.91 13.38
C LEU A 89 2.26 20.63 14.22
N ILE A 90 1.12 21.23 13.82
CA ILE A 90 -0.18 21.13 14.51
C ILE A 90 -1.06 20.11 13.77
N CYS A 91 -0.70 18.83 13.79
CA CYS A 91 -1.55 17.77 13.26
C CYS A 91 -2.03 16.89 14.43
N GLY A 92 -3.24 17.17 14.95
CA GLY A 92 -3.88 16.30 15.94
C GLY A 92 -4.55 15.11 15.26
N GLY A 93 -4.17 13.88 15.59
CA GLY A 93 -4.79 12.68 15.02
C GLY A 93 -4.03 11.39 15.29
N ASN A 94 -4.64 10.26 14.99
CA ASN A 94 -4.01 8.94 15.10
C ASN A 94 -3.88 8.34 13.70
N ILE A 95 -2.74 7.70 13.42
CA ILE A 95 -2.51 6.98 12.17
C ILE A 95 -2.00 5.58 12.47
N ASP A 96 -2.52 4.62 11.71
CA ASP A 96 -2.01 3.26 11.69
C ASP A 96 -1.32 3.04 10.34
N ILE A 97 -0.09 2.56 10.40
CA ILE A 97 0.76 2.34 9.23
C ILE A 97 1.08 0.86 9.15
N PHE A 98 0.63 0.21 8.08
CA PHE A 98 1.10 -1.13 7.76
C PHE A 98 2.46 -1.04 7.08
N LEU A 99 3.45 -1.67 7.69
CA LEU A 99 4.81 -1.76 7.18
C LEU A 99 5.06 -3.21 6.77
N GLU A 100 5.46 -3.41 5.51
CA GLU A 100 5.80 -4.73 4.98
C GLU A 100 7.16 -4.72 4.27
N PRO A 101 8.00 -5.75 4.43
CA PRO A 101 9.09 -5.99 3.50
C PRO A 101 8.52 -6.45 2.16
N ILE A 102 9.00 -5.89 1.05
CA ILE A 102 8.58 -6.36 -0.29
C ILE A 102 9.45 -7.54 -0.69
N MET A 103 8.79 -8.67 -0.96
CA MET A 103 9.41 -9.94 -1.27
C MET A 103 9.57 -10.13 -2.79
N GLU A 104 10.51 -10.98 -3.21
CA GLU A 104 10.87 -11.19 -4.63
C GLU A 104 9.69 -11.72 -5.47
N ASP A 105 8.80 -12.51 -4.86
CA ASP A 105 7.58 -13.04 -5.48
C ASP A 105 6.56 -11.95 -5.85
N SER A 106 6.69 -10.75 -5.28
CA SER A 106 5.83 -9.60 -5.58
C SER A 106 6.17 -8.93 -6.92
N LEU A 107 7.29 -9.26 -7.56
CA LEU A 107 7.74 -8.61 -8.80
C LEU A 107 6.69 -8.64 -9.91
N ASN A 108 6.10 -9.80 -10.18
CA ASN A 108 5.09 -9.92 -11.22
C ASN A 108 3.77 -9.21 -10.85
N ILE A 109 3.47 -9.12 -9.56
CA ILE A 109 2.31 -8.37 -9.05
C ILE A 109 2.48 -6.89 -9.41
N TYR A 110 3.63 -6.29 -9.04
CA TYR A 110 3.88 -4.88 -9.31
C TYR A 110 4.00 -4.56 -10.80
N ARG A 111 4.51 -5.49 -11.62
CA ARG A 111 4.47 -5.33 -13.10
C ARG A 111 3.06 -5.19 -13.63
N GLU A 112 2.13 -6.04 -13.18
CA GLU A 112 0.74 -5.96 -13.61
C GLU A 112 0.02 -4.73 -13.04
N VAL A 113 0.35 -4.31 -11.81
CA VAL A 113 -0.13 -3.04 -11.24
C VAL A 113 0.31 -1.86 -12.10
N LEU A 114 1.61 -1.76 -12.40
CA LEU A 114 2.16 -0.68 -13.21
C LEU A 114 1.55 -0.66 -14.61
N LYS A 115 1.36 -1.84 -15.21
CA LYS A 115 0.69 -1.99 -16.50
C LYS A 115 -0.73 -1.43 -16.48
N VAL A 116 -1.54 -1.76 -15.46
CA VAL A 116 -2.91 -1.23 -15.33
C VAL A 116 -2.90 0.29 -15.13
N ARG A 117 -1.97 0.82 -14.33
CA ARG A 117 -1.83 2.27 -14.13
C ARG A 117 -1.55 3.03 -15.42
N GLN A 118 -0.67 2.48 -16.26
CA GLN A 118 -0.19 3.15 -17.49
C GLN A 118 -1.03 2.88 -18.74
N GLN A 119 -1.55 1.66 -18.89
CA GLN A 119 -2.17 1.20 -20.15
C GLN A 119 -3.70 1.16 -20.10
N GLY A 120 -4.31 1.41 -18.94
CA GLY A 120 -5.75 1.34 -18.77
C GLY A 120 -6.20 0.11 -17.98
N GLY A 121 -7.41 0.20 -17.44
CA GLY A 121 -8.06 -0.87 -16.69
C GLY A 121 -8.17 -0.58 -15.19
N SER A 122 -8.55 -1.61 -14.45
CA SER A 122 -8.70 -1.54 -13.00
C SER A 122 -8.52 -2.91 -12.35
N GLY A 123 -8.22 -2.91 -11.06
CA GLY A 123 -8.09 -4.10 -10.24
C GLY A 123 -7.90 -3.77 -8.77
N ILE A 124 -7.91 -4.79 -7.91
CA ILE A 124 -7.63 -4.68 -6.49
C ILE A 124 -6.27 -5.32 -6.22
N LEU A 125 -5.37 -4.54 -5.62
CA LEU A 125 -4.19 -5.09 -4.96
C LEU A 125 -4.57 -5.47 -3.54
N ALA A 126 -4.61 -6.76 -3.27
CA ALA A 126 -4.96 -7.35 -1.98
C ALA A 126 -3.68 -7.77 -1.25
N THR A 127 -3.51 -7.27 -0.03
CA THR A 127 -2.36 -7.60 0.83
C THR A 127 -2.85 -8.12 2.17
N VAL A 128 -2.45 -9.33 2.56
CA VAL A 128 -2.74 -9.87 3.89
C VAL A 128 -1.95 -9.09 4.91
N ILE A 129 -2.64 -8.39 5.81
CA ILE A 129 -2.02 -7.58 6.85
C ILE A 129 -1.95 -8.31 8.18
N SER A 130 -2.83 -9.27 8.45
CA SER A 130 -2.81 -10.04 9.71
C SER A 130 -3.62 -11.32 9.60
N VAL A 131 -3.18 -12.37 10.31
CA VAL A 131 -3.87 -13.64 10.49
C VAL A 131 -3.91 -13.94 11.99
N ASP A 132 -5.10 -13.95 12.58
CA ASP A 132 -5.32 -14.09 14.03
C ASP A 132 -4.50 -13.12 14.89
N GLY A 133 -4.25 -11.92 14.36
CA GLY A 133 -3.39 -10.93 15.03
C GLY A 133 -1.90 -11.14 14.79
N CYS A 134 -1.49 -12.24 14.16
CA CYS A 134 -0.12 -12.51 13.76
C CYS A 134 0.15 -12.02 12.34
N TYR A 135 1.32 -11.42 12.12
CA TYR A 135 1.70 -10.89 10.81
C TYR A 135 2.33 -11.99 9.97
N PRO A 136 1.82 -12.27 8.76
CA PRO A 136 2.35 -13.34 7.92
C PRO A 136 3.75 -13.01 7.39
N LYS A 137 4.51 -14.05 7.05
CA LYS A 137 5.84 -13.95 6.45
C LYS A 137 5.89 -14.74 5.16
N GLY A 138 6.69 -14.27 4.20
CA GLY A 138 7.00 -14.99 2.98
C GLY A 138 5.90 -14.90 1.91
N GLU A 139 5.83 -15.93 1.06
CA GLU A 139 4.96 -15.96 -0.12
C GLU A 139 3.48 -16.04 0.23
N GLY A 140 2.61 -15.64 -0.70
CA GLY A 140 1.17 -15.82 -0.56
C GLY A 140 0.48 -14.77 0.32
N ILE A 141 1.15 -13.65 0.58
CA ILE A 141 0.61 -12.51 1.33
C ILE A 141 0.00 -11.44 0.43
N LYS A 142 0.14 -11.55 -0.90
CA LYS A 142 -0.27 -10.51 -1.83
C LYS A 142 -0.76 -11.10 -3.14
N ALA A 143 -1.85 -10.54 -3.65
CA ALA A 143 -2.33 -10.81 -4.99
C ALA A 143 -2.90 -9.55 -5.63
N PHE A 144 -2.72 -9.42 -6.93
CA PHE A 144 -3.42 -8.45 -7.74
C PHE A 144 -4.51 -9.13 -8.54
N ILE A 145 -5.75 -8.67 -8.40
CA ILE A 145 -6.93 -9.21 -9.08
C ILE A 145 -7.51 -8.11 -9.96
N LYS A 146 -7.39 -8.26 -11.28
CA LYS A 146 -7.97 -7.32 -12.24
C LYS A 146 -9.49 -7.41 -12.23
N ALA A 147 -10.17 -6.33 -12.60
CA ALA A 147 -11.63 -6.32 -12.77
C ALA A 147 -12.11 -7.31 -13.86
N SER A 148 -11.23 -7.72 -14.77
CA SER A 148 -11.48 -8.81 -15.73
C SER A 148 -11.47 -10.21 -15.11
N GLY A 149 -11.07 -10.35 -13.84
CA GLY A 149 -10.93 -11.63 -13.13
C GLY A 149 -9.54 -12.27 -13.25
N GLU A 150 -8.64 -11.71 -14.06
CA GLU A 150 -7.26 -12.19 -14.14
C GLU A 150 -6.50 -11.88 -12.84
N LYS A 151 -5.74 -12.86 -12.33
CA LYS A 151 -5.02 -12.77 -11.07
C LYS A 151 -3.52 -12.97 -11.26
N THR A 152 -2.72 -12.23 -10.49
CA THR A 152 -1.29 -12.44 -10.31
C THR A 152 -0.94 -12.47 -8.83
N GLY A 153 -0.11 -13.43 -8.41
CA GLY A 153 0.15 -13.69 -6.98
C GLY A 153 -0.86 -14.66 -6.37
N SER A 154 -0.79 -14.81 -5.04
CA SER A 154 -1.59 -15.77 -4.28
C SER A 154 -1.93 -15.20 -2.91
N LEU A 155 -3.09 -15.59 -2.38
CA LEU A 155 -3.48 -15.30 -0.99
C LEU A 155 -3.64 -16.62 -0.24
N PHE A 156 -2.92 -16.77 0.86
CA PHE A 156 -2.97 -17.93 1.73
C PHE A 156 -4.31 -17.96 2.51
N TRP A 157 -5.40 -18.34 1.84
CA TRP A 157 -6.70 -18.64 2.46
C TRP A 157 -7.66 -19.42 1.53
N GLY A 158 -7.21 -19.79 0.33
CA GLY A 158 -8.05 -20.52 -0.64
C GLY A 158 -9.02 -19.62 -1.43
N LYS A 159 -9.89 -20.26 -2.22
CA LYS A 159 -10.76 -19.59 -3.20
C LYS A 159 -11.83 -18.68 -2.58
N ASP A 160 -12.32 -19.01 -1.39
CA ASP A 160 -13.38 -18.25 -0.72
C ASP A 160 -12.95 -16.81 -0.39
N LEU A 161 -11.65 -16.61 -0.12
CA LEU A 161 -11.12 -15.26 0.09
C LEU A 161 -11.15 -14.44 -1.20
N GLU A 162 -10.79 -15.06 -2.33
CA GLU A 162 -10.79 -14.39 -3.63
C GLU A 162 -12.20 -13.97 -4.05
N GLU A 163 -13.20 -14.84 -3.82
CA GLU A 163 -14.61 -14.52 -4.07
C GLU A 163 -15.10 -13.36 -3.20
N LYS A 164 -14.72 -13.34 -1.91
CA LYS A 164 -15.04 -12.22 -1.00
C LYS A 164 -14.38 -10.91 -1.46
N ILE A 165 -13.11 -10.95 -1.88
CA ILE A 165 -12.43 -9.76 -2.41
C ILE A 165 -13.10 -9.25 -3.68
N LEU A 166 -13.49 -10.15 -4.60
CA LEU A 166 -14.21 -9.79 -5.81
C LEU A 166 -15.59 -9.19 -5.51
N GLY A 167 -16.28 -9.69 -4.47
CA GLY A 167 -17.54 -9.12 -3.98
C GLY A 167 -17.42 -7.67 -3.52
N GLU A 168 -16.27 -7.30 -2.93
CA GLU A 168 -15.99 -5.92 -2.48
C GLU A 168 -15.33 -5.05 -3.56
N ALA A 169 -14.77 -5.66 -4.61
CA ALA A 169 -13.92 -4.98 -5.58
C ALA A 169 -14.62 -3.79 -6.27
N GLU A 170 -15.87 -3.93 -6.68
CA GLU A 170 -16.60 -2.83 -7.35
C GLU A 170 -16.75 -1.61 -6.43
N ARG A 171 -17.06 -1.85 -5.15
CA ARG A 171 -17.26 -0.82 -4.14
C ARG A 171 -15.94 -0.09 -3.85
N VAL A 172 -14.85 -0.82 -3.65
CA VAL A 172 -13.51 -0.28 -3.40
C VAL A 172 -13.00 0.51 -4.61
N LEU A 173 -13.15 -0.03 -5.83
CA LEU A 173 -12.76 0.65 -7.08
C LEU A 173 -13.52 1.97 -7.29
N ARG A 174 -14.84 1.96 -7.06
CA ARG A 174 -15.68 3.16 -7.19
C ARG A 174 -15.32 4.21 -6.14
N GLY A 175 -15.05 3.77 -4.90
CA GLY A 175 -14.66 4.64 -3.80
C GLY A 175 -13.28 5.27 -3.98
N ARG A 176 -12.38 4.64 -4.74
CA ARG A 176 -10.99 5.07 -4.95
C ARG A 176 -10.23 5.28 -3.64
N LYS A 177 -10.60 4.52 -2.61
CA LYS A 177 -9.98 4.52 -1.29
C LYS A 177 -9.60 3.09 -0.93
N ILE A 178 -8.53 2.96 -0.17
CA ILE A 178 -8.17 1.67 0.40
C ILE A 178 -9.21 1.25 1.43
N GLU A 179 -9.33 -0.06 1.64
CA GLU A 179 -10.21 -0.63 2.67
C GLU A 179 -9.59 -1.86 3.31
N ILE A 180 -9.97 -2.17 4.55
CA ILE A 180 -9.55 -3.40 5.23
C ILE A 180 -10.74 -4.35 5.24
N LEU A 181 -10.58 -5.50 4.60
CA LEU A 181 -11.51 -6.61 4.64
C LEU A 181 -11.11 -7.59 5.74
N ALA A 182 -11.93 -7.67 6.78
CA ALA A 182 -11.76 -8.65 7.85
C ALA A 182 -12.69 -9.84 7.62
N ILE A 183 -12.12 -11.04 7.57
CA ILE A 183 -12.85 -12.29 7.36
C ILE A 183 -12.59 -13.19 8.55
N SER A 184 -13.67 -13.71 9.15
CA SER A 184 -13.59 -14.76 10.16
C SER A 184 -13.95 -16.10 9.53
N SER A 185 -13.28 -17.17 9.97
CA SER A 185 -13.66 -18.53 9.61
C SER A 185 -14.78 -19.01 10.55
N GLU A 186 -15.85 -19.55 9.96
CA GLU A 186 -16.95 -20.17 10.69
C GLU A 186 -16.68 -21.65 11.01
N GLU A 187 -15.64 -22.23 10.40
CA GLU A 187 -15.25 -23.61 10.63
C GLU A 187 -14.50 -23.76 11.97
N ALA A 188 -15.00 -24.65 12.81
CA ALA A 188 -14.42 -24.95 14.13
C ALA A 188 -12.95 -25.40 14.04
N ASP A 189 -12.56 -26.04 12.93
CA ASP A 189 -11.22 -26.62 12.74
C ASP A 189 -10.32 -25.84 11.76
N HIS A 190 -10.76 -24.71 11.22
CA HIS A 190 -9.89 -23.92 10.34
C HIS A 190 -8.64 -23.46 11.12
N PRO A 191 -7.42 -23.62 10.55
CA PRO A 191 -6.16 -23.37 11.23
C PRO A 191 -5.98 -21.91 11.64
N CYS A 192 -6.79 -21.02 11.06
CA CYS A 192 -6.77 -19.60 11.33
C CYS A 192 -8.21 -19.09 11.51
N LYS A 193 -8.51 -18.30 12.55
CA LYS A 193 -9.87 -17.85 12.88
C LYS A 193 -10.24 -16.54 12.21
N LYS A 194 -9.27 -15.68 11.93
CA LYS A 194 -9.48 -14.36 11.34
C LYS A 194 -8.32 -14.02 10.41
N ILE A 195 -8.64 -13.37 9.31
CA ILE A 195 -7.69 -12.75 8.40
C ILE A 195 -8.11 -11.30 8.12
N GLU A 196 -7.15 -10.41 8.04
CA GLU A 196 -7.33 -9.03 7.63
C GLU A 196 -6.55 -8.79 6.34
N VAL A 197 -7.22 -8.22 5.35
CA VAL A 197 -6.66 -7.97 4.02
C VAL A 197 -6.87 -6.51 3.66
N LEU A 198 -5.77 -5.80 3.38
CA LEU A 198 -5.79 -4.47 2.80
C LEU A 198 -6.13 -4.58 1.31
N LEU A 199 -7.22 -3.93 0.91
CA LEU A 199 -7.68 -3.81 -0.47
C LEU A 199 -7.34 -2.42 -1.00
N GLU A 200 -6.45 -2.35 -1.98
CA GLU A 200 -6.06 -1.11 -2.62
C GLU A 200 -6.63 -1.04 -4.05
N PRO A 201 -7.42 -0.02 -4.41
CA PRO A 201 -7.90 0.14 -5.78
C PRO A 201 -6.77 0.61 -6.69
N ILE A 202 -6.44 -0.21 -7.68
CA ILE A 202 -5.56 0.14 -8.78
C ILE A 202 -6.44 0.51 -9.97
N ILE A 203 -6.33 1.76 -10.40
CA ILE A 203 -7.01 2.29 -11.57
C ILE A 203 -6.00 3.00 -12.45
N SER A 204 -6.27 3.05 -13.74
CA SER A 204 -5.47 3.85 -14.68
C SER A 204 -5.43 5.31 -14.26
N GLU A 205 -4.27 5.94 -14.39
CA GLU A 205 -4.14 7.38 -14.12
C GLU A 205 -5.00 8.17 -15.13
N PRO A 206 -5.71 9.21 -14.68
CA PRO A 206 -6.54 10.01 -15.58
C PRO A 206 -5.65 10.68 -16.63
N THR A 207 -5.93 10.43 -17.91
CA THR A 207 -5.24 11.13 -19.00
C THR A 207 -5.90 12.48 -19.26
N VAL A 208 -5.14 13.56 -19.13
CA VAL A 208 -5.59 14.91 -19.53
C VAL A 208 -5.18 15.16 -20.98
N TYR A 209 -6.16 15.36 -21.85
CA TYR A 209 -5.92 15.76 -23.25
C TYR A 209 -5.93 17.29 -23.36
N ILE A 210 -4.78 17.88 -23.71
CA ILE A 210 -4.64 19.32 -23.93
C ILE A 210 -4.62 19.58 -25.44
N PHE A 211 -5.62 20.29 -25.95
CA PHE A 211 -5.72 20.67 -27.36
C PHE A 211 -5.17 22.07 -27.60
N GLY A 212 -4.17 22.17 -28.47
CA GLY A 212 -3.45 23.40 -28.79
C GLY A 212 -2.08 23.46 -28.12
N ALA A 213 -1.04 23.82 -28.87
CA ALA A 213 0.37 23.81 -28.42
C ALA A 213 0.92 25.24 -28.16
N GLY A 214 0.05 26.14 -27.72
CA GLY A 214 0.42 27.53 -27.42
C GLY A 214 1.16 27.70 -26.09
N HIS A 215 1.57 28.93 -25.78
CA HIS A 215 2.30 29.27 -24.56
C HIS A 215 1.53 28.90 -23.27
N ILE A 216 0.19 28.97 -23.28
CA ILE A 216 -0.65 28.54 -22.14
C ILE A 216 -0.52 27.03 -21.91
N SER A 217 -0.62 26.22 -22.97
CA SER A 217 -0.54 24.76 -22.87
C SER A 217 0.82 24.29 -22.35
N GLN A 218 1.91 24.97 -22.73
CA GLN A 218 3.24 24.67 -22.22
C GLN A 218 3.37 24.90 -20.71
N GLN A 219 2.63 25.86 -20.16
CA GLN A 219 2.59 26.11 -18.71
C GLN A 219 1.60 25.20 -17.98
N LEU A 220 0.58 24.69 -18.68
CA LEU A 220 -0.39 23.75 -18.11
C LEU A 220 0.15 22.32 -18.01
N VAL A 221 0.89 21.83 -19.00
CA VAL A 221 1.41 20.45 -19.06
C VAL A 221 2.18 20.03 -17.78
N PRO A 222 3.03 20.86 -17.16
CA PRO A 222 3.72 20.48 -15.92
C PRO A 222 2.84 20.41 -14.66
N LEU A 223 1.61 20.93 -14.73
CA LEU A 223 0.68 21.03 -13.59
C LEU A 223 -0.37 19.90 -13.56
N VAL A 224 -0.46 19.11 -14.63
CA VAL A 224 -1.40 18.00 -14.79
C VAL A 224 -0.75 16.65 -14.55
#